data_AF-A0A7C2E185-F1
#
_entry.id   AF-A0A7C2E185-F1
#
_cell.length_a   1.000
_cell.length_b   1.000
_cell.length_c   1.000
_cell.angle_alpha   90.00
_cell.angle_beta   90.00
_cell.angle_gamma   90.00
#
_symmetry.space_group_name_H-M   'P 1'
#
loop_
_entity.id
_entity.type
_entity.pdbx_description
1 polymer ?
#
loop_
_entity_poly.entity_id
_entity_poly.type
_entity_poly.pdbx_seq_one_letter_code
_entity_poly.pdbx_strand_id
1 'polypeptide(L)' 'MATVTLRGNAVDVAGALPVKGDKAPAFSLTNGDLADVGLAAFAGKKKILNIFPSVDTPTCATSVRKFN' A
#
# COMPACT_ATOMS: atom_id res chain seq x y z
N MET A 1 1.07 -13.65 -10.21
CA MET A 1 2.08 -12.65 -10.61
C MET A 1 1.37 -11.56 -11.37
N ALA A 2 1.54 -10.30 -10.94
CA ALA A 2 0.95 -9.15 -11.62
C ALA A 2 2.06 -8.42 -12.38
N THR A 3 1.83 -8.09 -13.65
CA THR A 3 2.74 -7.25 -14.44
C THR A 3 2.14 -5.85 -14.51
N VAL A 4 2.95 -4.84 -14.20
CA VAL A 4 2.58 -3.43 -14.27
C VAL A 4 3.53 -2.69 -15.21
N THR A 5 3.14 -1.49 -15.66
CA THR A 5 4.01 -0.66 -16.50
C THR A 5 4.59 0.51 -15.72
N LEU A 6 5.91 0.67 -15.72
CA LEU A 6 6.62 1.84 -15.20
C LEU A 6 7.22 2.63 -16.36
N ARG A 7 6.68 3.83 -16.63
CA ARG A 7 7.11 4.70 -17.74
C ARG A 7 7.12 3.96 -19.09
N GLY A 8 6.11 3.10 -19.32
CA GLY A 8 5.98 2.29 -20.53
C GLY A 8 6.74 0.96 -20.52
N ASN A 9 7.62 0.72 -19.55
CA ASN A 9 8.35 -0.55 -19.44
C ASN A 9 7.62 -1.53 -18.53
N ALA A 10 7.53 -2.79 -18.92
CA ALA A 10 6.95 -3.84 -18.08
C ALA A 10 7.82 -4.11 -16.85
N VAL A 11 7.16 -4.28 -15.70
CA VAL A 11 7.78 -4.61 -14.41
C VAL A 11 6.95 -5.69 -13.74
N ASP A 12 7.63 -6.72 -13.26
CA ASP A 12 7.00 -7.80 -12.52
C ASP A 12 6.83 -7.45 -11.05
N VAL A 13 5.64 -7.72 -10.52
CA VAL A 13 5.34 -7.60 -9.09
C VAL A 13 5.41 -8.98 -8.46
N ALA A 14 6.33 -9.14 -7.52
CA ALA A 14 6.49 -10.36 -6.75
C ALA A 14 5.26 -10.62 -5.86
N GLY A 15 4.93 -11.90 -5.69
CA GLY A 15 3.79 -12.33 -4.88
C GLY A 15 2.44 -12.28 -5.59
N ALA A 16 1.38 -12.38 -4.81
CA ALA A 16 0.00 -12.34 -5.26
C ALA A 16 -0.74 -11.21 -4.53
N LEU A 17 -1.41 -10.35 -5.29
CA LEU A 17 -2.28 -9.33 -4.72
C LEU A 17 -3.58 -10.00 -4.23
N PRO A 18 -4.07 -9.62 -3.04
CA PRO A 18 -5.33 -10.17 -2.51
C PRO A 18 -6.50 -9.77 -3.40
N VAL A 19 -7.46 -10.68 -3.58
CA VAL A 19 -8.69 -10.43 -4.34
C VAL A 19 -9.87 -10.13 -3.42
N LYS A 20 -10.97 -9.63 -3.98
CA LYS A 20 -12.18 -9.32 -3.21
C LYS A 20 -12.71 -10.58 -2.54
N GLY A 21 -12.89 -10.53 -1.22
CA GLY A 21 -13.36 -11.67 -0.41
C GLY A 21 -12.24 -12.33 0.38
N ASP A 22 -10.98 -12.11 0.01
CA ASP A 22 -9.84 -12.63 0.76
C ASP A 22 -9.71 -11.94 2.11
N LYS A 23 -9.25 -12.71 3.10
CA LYS A 23 -8.76 -12.13 4.34
C LYS A 23 -7.46 -11.39 4.06
N ALA A 24 -7.38 -10.13 4.45
CA ALA A 24 -6.19 -9.31 4.28
C ALA A 24 -4.96 -10.00 4.92
N PRO A 25 -3.83 -10.13 4.19
CA PRO A 25 -2.59 -10.66 4.75
C PRO A 25 -2.10 -9.86 5.95
N ALA A 26 -1.53 -10.55 6.94
CA ALA A 26 -0.88 -9.87 8.05
C ALA A 26 0.34 -9.08 7.56
N PHE A 27 0.54 -7.89 8.14
CA PHE A 27 1.72 -7.07 7.91
C PHE A 27 2.18 -6.44 9.22
N SER A 28 3.45 -6.06 9.26
CA SER A 28 4.03 -5.14 10.24
C SER A 28 4.75 -4.05 9.46
N LEU A 29 4.38 -2.79 9.68
CA LEU A 29 4.95 -1.61 9.02
C LEU A 29 5.43 -0.63 10.08
N THR A 30 6.43 0.18 9.76
CA THR A 30 6.96 1.18 10.68
C THR A 30 6.19 2.50 10.57
N ASN A 31 5.75 3.06 11.69
CA ASN A 31 5.07 4.35 11.73
C ASN A 31 6.08 5.53 11.87
N GLY A 32 5.56 6.77 11.95
CA GLY A 32 6.38 7.98 12.10
C GLY A 32 7.16 8.06 13.42
N ASP A 33 6.74 7.30 14.44
CA ASP A 33 7.42 7.19 15.74
C ASP A 33 8.41 6.02 15.76
N LEU A 34 8.70 5.41 14.61
CA LEU A 34 9.58 4.25 14.43
C LEU A 34 9.11 2.96 15.14
N ALA A 35 7.83 2.89 15.50
CA ALA A 35 7.21 1.70 16.09
C ALA A 35 6.65 0.76 15.02
N ASP A 36 6.65 -0.55 15.32
CA ASP A 36 6.00 -1.57 14.52
C ASP A 36 4.47 -1.50 14.67
N VAL A 37 3.78 -1.42 13.52
CA VAL A 37 2.33 -1.30 13.44
C VAL A 37 1.76 -2.30 12.44
N GLY A 38 0.92 -3.20 12.94
CA GLY A 38 0.19 -4.18 12.12
C GLY A 38 -1.32 -3.93 12.07
N LEU A 39 -2.04 -4.84 11.41
CA LEU A 39 -3.50 -4.77 11.26
C LEU A 39 -4.28 -4.66 12.58
N ALA A 40 -3.75 -5.22 13.67
CA ALA A 40 -4.38 -5.20 14.99
C ALA A 40 -4.54 -3.77 15.55
N ALA A 41 -3.62 -2.86 15.23
CA ALA A 41 -3.71 -1.45 15.65
C ALA A 41 -4.93 -0.73 15.03
N PHE A 42 -5.55 -1.31 14.00
CA PHE A 42 -6.70 -0.75 13.28
C PHE A 42 -7.96 -1.63 13.40
N ALA A 43 -8.08 -2.41 14.47
CA ALA A 43 -9.25 -3.25 14.73
C ALA A 43 -10.56 -2.41 14.79
N GLY A 44 -11.67 -2.99 14.33
CA GLY A 44 -12.99 -2.35 14.32
C GLY A 44 -13.21 -1.26 13.26
N LYS A 45 -12.17 -0.88 12.50
CA LYS A 45 -12.26 0.13 11.44
C LYS A 45 -12.26 -0.51 10.05
N LYS A 46 -12.87 0.19 9.07
CA LYS A 46 -12.61 -0.03 7.64
C LYS A 46 -11.27 0.64 7.29
N LYS A 47 -10.43 -0.02 6.51
CA LYS A 47 -9.08 0.43 6.15
C LYS A 47 -8.99 0.53 4.64
N ILE A 48 -8.38 1.59 4.15
CA ILE A 48 -7.98 1.73 2.75
C ILE A 48 -6.46 1.83 2.76
N LEU A 49 -5.78 0.86 2.14
CA LEU A 49 -4.32 0.85 2.03
C LEU A 49 -3.93 1.59 0.74
N ASN A 50 -3.41 2.81 0.88
CA ASN A 50 -2.96 3.63 -0.24
C ASN A 50 -1.44 3.45 -0.42
N ILE A 51 -1.03 2.70 -1.45
CA ILE A 51 0.34 2.19 -1.62
C ILE A 51 1.05 2.93 -2.76
N PHE A 52 2.28 3.40 -2.51
CA PHE A 52 3.08 4.19 -3.46
C PHE A 52 4.49 3.64 -3.62
N PRO A 53 5.16 3.86 -4.77
CA PRO A 53 6.60 3.64 -4.90
C PRO A 53 7.41 4.55 -3.98
N SER A 54 7.02 5.83 -3.87
CA SER A 54 7.56 6.79 -2.91
C SER A 54 6.59 7.96 -2.74
N VAL A 55 6.23 8.28 -1.49
CA VAL A 55 5.40 9.45 -1.17
C VAL A 55 6.14 10.78 -1.41
N ASP A 56 7.47 10.76 -1.45
CA ASP A 56 8.33 11.94 -1.62
C ASP A 56 8.54 12.30 -3.11
N THR A 57 7.47 12.14 -3.89
CA THR A 57 7.45 12.56 -5.29
C THR A 57 6.22 13.43 -5.53
N PRO A 58 6.31 14.47 -6.39
CA PRO A 58 5.21 15.42 -6.58
C PRO A 58 3.91 14.74 -7.06
N THR A 59 4.02 13.66 -7.83
CA THR A 59 2.88 12.85 -8.28
C THR A 59 2.22 12.08 -7.14
N CYS A 60 2.99 11.33 -6.34
CA CYS A 60 2.42 10.55 -5.24
C CYS A 60 1.89 11.47 -4.13
N ALA A 61 2.61 12.55 -3.80
CA ALA A 61 2.15 13.55 -2.83
C ALA A 61 0.80 14.17 -3.23
N THR A 62 0.59 14.46 -4.52
CA THR A 62 -0.69 15.00 -5.02
C THR A 62 -1.83 13.99 -4.87
N SER A 63 -1.57 12.70 -5.12
CA SER A 63 -2.59 11.66 -4.97
C SER A 63 -3.01 11.46 -3.50
N VAL A 64 -2.07 11.54 -2.55
CA VAL A 64 -2.35 11.50 -1.11
C VAL A 64 -3.23 12.67 -0.70
N ARG A 65 -2.90 13.89 -1.14
CA ARG A 65 -3.65 15.12 -0.81
C ARG A 65 -5.08 15.14 -1.34
N LYS A 66 -5.36 14.46 -2.46
CA LYS A 66 -6.71 14.37 -3.03
C LYS A 66 -7.58 13.32 -2.36
N PHE A 67 -6.96 12.30 -1.79
CA PHE A 67 -7.67 11.16 -1.21
C PHE A 67 -8.07 11.41 0.26
N ASN A 68 -7.24 12.12 1.02
CA ASN A 68 -7.53 12.58 2.38
C ASN A 68 -8.39 13.85 2.36
#